data_AF-A0A0L6X0A9-F1
#
_entry.id   AF-A0A0L6X0A9-F1
#
_cell.length_a   1.000
_cell.length_b   1.000
_cell.length_c   1.000
_cell.angle_alpha   90.00
_cell.angle_beta   90.00
_cell.angle_gamma   90.00
#
_symmetry.space_group_name_H-M   'P 1'
#
loop_
_entity.id
_entity.type
_entity.pdbx_description
1 polymer ?
#
loop_
_entity_poly.entity_id
_entity_poly.type
_entity_poly.pdbx_seq_one_letter_code
_entity_poly.pdbx_strand_id
1 'polypeptide(L)'
;MSFQAAVVKLNSPVKELVVAFTENGTRHIGEAAKDQKEVAEWIDKAAQPDVTSEANIQSLNTTLTPRTYLVNNTLSAADVAIYGALHPYFSKLQPPQYYAIPSLTRFFDHIQSLPSVRSSGTAFSTVVIDIENAPALERKAEPPKKEKKSTTATVPENAAAPALASDASAAPTQKAQKTEKKEKKKKEGSAEQSGKKAANAPAVDDGEPVPSMIDLRIGKIVDIMKHPDADSLYVEQIDFAEETGPRTVVSGLVNYIPIEQMRDKLLVGVCNLKPANMRGVKSFAMVLCATSKDGKEGGIELVRPPEGAKPGDRVYFEGADFESAQPLSQLNPKKKIFETIQPGFTTLETREAAWVNPATKSVHKIRTKDGVCIAPTFVGASLS
;
A
#
# COMPACT_ATOMS: atom_id res chain seq x y z
N MET A 1 23.47 -18.65 -2.85
CA MET A 1 24.33 -18.59 -4.07
C MET A 1 25.07 -17.26 -4.02
N SER A 2 26.35 -17.20 -4.34
CA SER A 2 27.09 -15.93 -4.38
C SER A 2 26.85 -15.21 -5.70
N PHE A 3 26.87 -13.87 -5.66
CA PHE A 3 26.70 -13.00 -6.84
C PHE A 3 27.62 -13.40 -8.00
N GLN A 4 28.92 -13.59 -7.72
CA GLN A 4 29.92 -13.96 -8.74
C GLN A 4 29.58 -15.28 -9.43
N ALA A 5 29.07 -16.28 -8.68
CA ALA A 5 28.69 -17.55 -9.25
C ALA A 5 27.47 -17.45 -10.18
N ALA A 6 26.53 -16.53 -9.90
CA ALA A 6 25.38 -16.28 -10.77
C ALA A 6 25.80 -15.53 -12.05
N VAL A 7 26.63 -14.50 -11.94
CA VAL A 7 27.10 -13.68 -13.07
C VAL A 7 27.86 -14.50 -14.12
N VAL A 8 28.63 -15.51 -13.71
CA VAL A 8 29.37 -16.38 -14.64
C VAL A 8 28.45 -17.17 -15.59
N LYS A 9 27.19 -17.40 -15.22
CA LYS A 9 26.21 -18.15 -16.04
C LYS A 9 25.56 -17.31 -17.13
N LEU A 10 25.66 -15.98 -17.04
CA LEU A 10 25.11 -15.08 -18.05
C LEU A 10 25.85 -15.25 -19.39
N ASN A 11 25.14 -15.02 -20.50
CA ASN A 11 25.78 -14.93 -21.81
C ASN A 11 26.77 -13.73 -21.84
N SER A 12 27.74 -13.77 -22.75
CA SER A 12 28.87 -12.81 -22.72
C SER A 12 28.44 -11.34 -22.75
N PRO A 13 27.54 -10.87 -23.65
CA PRO A 13 27.15 -9.46 -23.68
C PRO A 13 26.47 -8.99 -22.38
N VAL A 14 25.60 -9.82 -21.80
CA VAL A 14 24.89 -9.48 -20.56
C VAL A 14 25.84 -9.52 -19.37
N LYS A 15 26.74 -10.50 -19.34
CA LYS A 15 27.78 -10.62 -18.32
C LYS A 15 28.68 -9.39 -18.30
N GLU A 16 29.18 -8.98 -19.45
CA GLU A 16 30.06 -7.81 -19.58
C GLU A 16 29.36 -6.53 -19.09
N LEU A 17 28.10 -6.33 -19.49
CA LEU A 17 27.29 -5.19 -19.04
C LEU A 17 27.11 -5.20 -17.51
N VAL A 18 26.75 -6.34 -16.91
CA VAL A 18 26.54 -6.46 -15.46
C VAL A 18 27.85 -6.24 -14.69
N VAL A 19 28.96 -6.79 -15.18
CA VAL A 19 30.28 -6.63 -14.55
C VAL A 19 30.75 -5.17 -14.60
N ALA A 20 30.59 -4.51 -15.75
CA ALA A 20 30.93 -3.09 -15.89
C ALA A 20 30.04 -2.21 -15.00
N PHE A 21 28.73 -2.44 -15.01
CA PHE A 21 27.76 -1.68 -14.20
C PHE A 21 27.99 -1.80 -12.70
N THR A 22 28.41 -2.97 -12.23
CA THR A 22 28.63 -3.25 -10.81
C THR A 22 30.06 -2.95 -10.34
N GLU A 23 30.93 -2.43 -11.20
CA GLU A 23 32.36 -2.26 -10.92
C GLU A 23 32.97 -3.57 -10.40
N ASN A 24 32.81 -4.67 -11.17
CA ASN A 24 33.21 -6.03 -10.82
C ASN A 24 32.51 -6.62 -9.57
N GLY A 25 31.27 -6.21 -9.30
CA GLY A 25 30.48 -6.69 -8.17
C GLY A 25 30.77 -5.98 -6.85
N THR A 26 31.35 -4.78 -6.88
CA THR A 26 31.59 -3.95 -5.69
C THR A 26 30.43 -3.01 -5.40
N ARG A 27 29.59 -2.71 -6.39
CA ARG A 27 28.41 -1.83 -6.26
C ARG A 27 27.15 -2.47 -6.83
N HIS A 28 25.99 -1.97 -6.40
CA HIS A 28 24.67 -2.36 -6.93
C HIS A 28 24.31 -3.86 -6.80
N ILE A 29 24.90 -4.57 -5.83
CA ILE A 29 24.60 -5.99 -5.58
C ILE A 29 23.63 -6.22 -4.40
N GLY A 30 23.10 -5.15 -3.79
CA GLY A 30 22.24 -5.21 -2.60
C GLY A 30 23.00 -4.92 -1.30
N GLU A 31 22.36 -4.17 -0.38
CA GLU A 31 22.97 -3.73 0.88
C GLU A 31 22.86 -4.81 1.97
N ALA A 32 21.69 -5.44 2.08
CA ALA A 32 21.47 -6.53 3.02
C ALA A 32 21.78 -7.90 2.39
N ALA A 33 22.13 -8.88 3.23
CA ALA A 33 22.36 -10.26 2.78
C ALA A 33 21.13 -10.89 2.08
N LYS A 34 19.92 -10.45 2.46
CA LYS A 34 18.68 -10.85 1.80
C LYS A 34 18.62 -10.31 0.37
N ASP A 35 18.95 -9.04 0.17
CA ASP A 35 18.91 -8.38 -1.14
C ASP A 35 19.97 -8.98 -2.06
N GLN A 36 21.18 -9.22 -1.54
CA GLN A 36 22.25 -9.89 -2.29
C GLN A 36 21.84 -11.28 -2.77
N LYS A 37 21.08 -12.00 -1.95
CA LYS A 37 20.53 -13.30 -2.33
C LYS A 37 19.46 -13.15 -3.41
N GLU A 38 18.52 -12.22 -3.26
CA GLU A 38 17.47 -11.97 -4.27
C GLU A 38 18.07 -11.50 -5.60
N VAL A 39 19.10 -10.64 -5.56
CA VAL A 39 19.85 -10.20 -6.76
C VAL A 39 20.48 -11.40 -7.47
N ALA A 40 21.15 -12.29 -6.73
CA ALA A 40 21.74 -13.49 -7.31
C ALA A 40 20.68 -14.42 -7.93
N GLU A 41 19.51 -14.57 -7.30
CA GLU A 41 18.38 -15.36 -7.81
C GLU A 41 17.83 -14.78 -9.12
N TRP A 42 17.69 -13.45 -9.23
CA TRP A 42 17.28 -12.80 -10.47
C TRP A 42 18.32 -12.92 -11.59
N ILE A 43 19.60 -12.84 -11.26
CA ILE A 43 20.68 -13.07 -12.24
C ILE A 43 20.65 -14.52 -12.74
N ASP A 44 20.45 -15.49 -11.84
CA ASP A 44 20.30 -16.90 -12.22
C ASP A 44 19.08 -17.11 -13.14
N LYS A 45 17.99 -16.36 -12.91
CA LYS A 45 16.81 -16.35 -13.79
C LYS A 45 17.11 -15.72 -15.15
N ALA A 46 17.87 -14.62 -15.19
CA ALA A 46 18.29 -13.97 -16.43
C ALA A 46 19.18 -14.87 -17.29
N ALA A 47 19.94 -15.78 -16.66
CA ALA A 47 20.78 -16.75 -17.35
C ALA A 47 20.00 -17.93 -17.97
N GLN A 48 18.72 -18.13 -17.62
CA GLN A 48 17.94 -19.25 -18.16
C GLN A 48 17.55 -19.01 -19.62
N PRO A 49 17.61 -20.03 -20.49
CA PRO A 49 17.29 -19.88 -21.91
C PRO A 49 15.79 -19.61 -22.16
N ASP A 50 14.93 -19.93 -21.20
CA ASP A 50 13.48 -19.74 -21.26
C ASP A 50 13.02 -18.41 -20.67
N VAL A 51 13.93 -17.50 -20.30
CA VAL A 51 13.60 -16.20 -19.70
C VAL A 51 12.63 -15.38 -20.56
N THR A 52 12.69 -15.55 -21.89
CA THR A 52 11.80 -14.90 -22.87
C THR A 52 10.58 -15.75 -23.25
N SER A 53 10.31 -16.87 -22.56
CA SER A 53 9.10 -17.66 -22.79
C SER A 53 7.85 -16.87 -22.40
N GLU A 54 6.71 -17.14 -23.05
CA GLU A 54 5.47 -16.42 -22.81
C GLU A 54 5.05 -16.42 -21.33
N ALA A 55 5.18 -17.56 -20.66
CA ALA A 55 4.88 -17.69 -19.23
C ALA A 55 5.79 -16.82 -18.35
N ASN A 56 7.09 -16.80 -18.65
CA ASN A 56 8.06 -15.98 -17.90
C ASN A 56 7.87 -14.49 -18.19
N ILE A 57 7.57 -14.11 -19.43
CA ILE A 57 7.24 -12.72 -19.80
C ILE A 57 6.00 -12.22 -19.07
N GLN A 58 4.93 -13.01 -19.02
CA GLN A 58 3.71 -12.65 -18.26
C GLN A 58 3.95 -12.60 -16.74
N SER A 59 4.75 -13.54 -16.22
CA SER A 59 5.15 -13.55 -14.82
C SER A 59 5.99 -12.32 -14.45
N LEU A 60 6.97 -11.96 -15.29
CA LEU A 60 7.78 -10.75 -15.14
C LEU A 60 6.93 -9.49 -15.20
N ASN A 61 6.04 -9.38 -16.19
CA ASN A 61 5.11 -8.26 -16.32
C ASN A 61 4.25 -8.09 -15.06
N THR A 62 3.69 -9.18 -14.53
CA THR A 62 2.92 -9.17 -13.28
C THR A 62 3.76 -8.79 -12.07
N THR A 63 4.99 -9.31 -11.98
CA THR A 63 5.93 -9.02 -10.89
C THR A 63 6.36 -7.55 -10.88
N LEU A 64 6.49 -6.95 -12.06
CA LEU A 64 6.87 -5.55 -12.25
C LEU A 64 5.69 -4.57 -12.16
N THR A 65 4.44 -5.04 -12.14
CA THR A 65 3.28 -4.17 -11.98
C THR A 65 3.37 -3.27 -10.73
N PRO A 66 3.72 -3.78 -9.54
CA PRO A 66 3.90 -2.93 -8.36
C PRO A 66 5.36 -2.47 -8.13
N ARG A 67 6.29 -2.75 -9.05
CA ARG A 67 7.73 -2.57 -8.80
C ARG A 67 8.41 -1.72 -9.88
N THR A 68 9.18 -0.72 -9.46
CA THR A 68 10.04 0.04 -10.38
C THR A 68 11.27 -0.77 -10.78
N TYR A 69 11.90 -1.43 -9.79
CA TYR A 69 13.07 -2.30 -9.91
C TYR A 69 12.80 -3.66 -9.27
N LEU A 70 13.56 -4.67 -9.65
CA LEU A 70 13.33 -6.05 -9.22
C LEU A 70 13.58 -6.26 -7.72
N VAL A 71 14.60 -5.60 -7.16
CA VAL A 71 15.02 -5.77 -5.76
C VAL A 71 14.96 -4.45 -5.01
N ASN A 72 14.26 -4.45 -3.86
CA ASN A 72 14.16 -3.35 -2.89
C ASN A 72 13.82 -1.95 -3.47
N ASN A 73 13.14 -1.87 -4.61
CA ASN A 73 12.87 -0.60 -5.32
C ASN A 73 14.12 0.26 -5.59
N THR A 74 15.29 -0.36 -5.68
CA THR A 74 16.56 0.29 -6.02
C THR A 74 17.16 -0.34 -7.26
N LEU A 75 17.83 0.45 -8.10
CA LEU A 75 18.56 -0.07 -9.25
C LEU A 75 19.68 -1.02 -8.79
N SER A 76 19.65 -2.24 -9.31
CA SER A 76 20.57 -3.31 -8.94
C SER A 76 21.08 -4.07 -10.17
N ALA A 77 22.07 -4.93 -9.95
CA ALA A 77 22.59 -5.84 -10.96
C ALA A 77 21.52 -6.79 -11.53
N ALA A 78 20.47 -7.10 -10.76
CA ALA A 78 19.34 -7.90 -11.22
C ALA A 78 18.60 -7.22 -12.37
N ASP A 79 18.39 -5.91 -12.26
CA ASP A 79 17.67 -5.13 -13.27
C ASP A 79 18.43 -5.10 -14.60
N VAL A 80 19.73 -4.85 -14.51
CA VAL A 80 20.64 -4.82 -15.67
C VAL A 80 20.77 -6.20 -16.31
N ALA A 81 20.82 -7.27 -15.51
CA ALA A 81 20.87 -8.64 -16.02
C ALA A 81 19.59 -9.01 -16.78
N ILE A 82 18.41 -8.73 -16.20
CA ILE A 82 17.13 -9.01 -16.85
C ILE A 82 16.94 -8.13 -18.09
N TYR A 83 17.29 -6.84 -18.04
CA TYR A 83 17.30 -5.97 -19.22
C TYR A 83 18.13 -6.56 -20.36
N GLY A 84 19.39 -6.90 -20.09
CA GLY A 84 20.27 -7.45 -21.12
C GLY A 84 19.77 -8.79 -21.66
N ALA A 85 19.22 -9.65 -20.81
CA ALA A 85 18.66 -10.94 -21.22
C ALA A 85 17.40 -10.79 -22.10
N LEU A 86 16.58 -9.77 -21.83
CA LEU A 86 15.37 -9.48 -22.59
C LEU A 86 15.62 -8.67 -23.87
N HIS A 87 16.80 -8.07 -24.03
CA HIS A 87 17.10 -7.16 -25.14
C HIS A 87 16.89 -7.80 -26.52
N PRO A 88 17.39 -9.02 -26.83
CA PRO A 88 17.17 -9.64 -28.14
C PRO A 88 15.70 -9.96 -28.46
N TYR A 89 14.87 -10.06 -27.42
CA TYR A 89 13.43 -10.24 -27.54
C TYR A 89 12.74 -8.90 -27.82
N PHE A 90 13.00 -7.90 -26.98
CA PHE A 90 12.44 -6.55 -27.14
C PHE A 90 12.83 -5.88 -28.45
N SER A 91 14.05 -6.11 -28.95
CA SER A 91 14.52 -5.57 -30.23
C SER A 91 13.73 -6.08 -31.44
N LYS A 92 12.93 -7.15 -31.28
CA LYS A 92 12.11 -7.76 -32.34
C LYS A 92 10.61 -7.52 -32.16
N LEU A 93 10.20 -6.98 -31.01
CA LEU A 93 8.78 -6.77 -30.73
C LEU A 93 8.19 -5.69 -31.61
N GLN A 94 6.94 -5.93 -32.01
CA GLN A 94 6.10 -4.95 -32.69
C GLN A 94 5.17 -4.26 -31.68
N PRO A 95 4.63 -3.06 -31.99
CA PRO A 95 3.83 -2.27 -31.06
C PRO A 95 2.73 -3.03 -30.32
N PRO A 96 1.87 -3.82 -31.00
CA PRO A 96 0.82 -4.56 -30.29
C PRO A 96 1.34 -5.53 -29.23
N GLN A 97 2.56 -6.06 -29.40
CA GLN A 97 3.14 -7.05 -28.50
C GLN A 97 3.69 -6.41 -27.23
N TYR A 98 4.43 -5.30 -27.34
CA TYR A 98 4.93 -4.61 -26.15
C TYR A 98 3.85 -3.79 -25.44
N TYR A 99 2.76 -3.41 -26.13
CA TYR A 99 1.55 -2.87 -25.47
C TYR A 99 0.83 -3.89 -24.59
N ALA A 100 0.92 -5.18 -24.91
CA ALA A 100 0.28 -6.24 -24.13
C ALA A 100 1.00 -6.54 -22.80
N ILE A 101 2.23 -6.03 -22.60
CA ILE A 101 3.06 -6.24 -21.41
C ILE A 101 3.56 -4.90 -20.82
N PRO A 102 2.65 -3.99 -20.43
CA PRO A 102 2.98 -2.59 -20.17
C PRO A 102 3.98 -2.39 -19.02
N SER A 103 3.88 -3.19 -17.94
CA SER A 103 4.79 -3.09 -16.79
C SER A 103 6.21 -3.51 -17.17
N LEU A 104 6.34 -4.57 -17.97
CA LEU A 104 7.64 -5.04 -18.45
C LEU A 104 8.24 -4.09 -19.50
N THR A 105 7.41 -3.55 -20.39
CA THR A 105 7.82 -2.54 -21.38
C THR A 105 8.31 -1.26 -20.69
N ARG A 106 7.57 -0.75 -19.70
CA ARG A 106 8.00 0.38 -18.85
C ARG A 106 9.33 0.09 -18.18
N PHE A 107 9.48 -1.08 -17.58
CA PHE A 107 10.72 -1.49 -16.94
C PHE A 107 11.89 -1.51 -17.94
N PHE A 108 11.72 -2.15 -19.10
CA PHE A 108 12.75 -2.25 -20.12
C PHE A 108 13.20 -0.86 -20.60
N ASP A 109 12.24 0.01 -20.89
CA ASP A 109 12.51 1.38 -21.34
C ASP A 109 13.22 2.23 -20.28
N HIS A 110 12.79 2.08 -19.03
CA HIS A 110 13.41 2.74 -17.90
C HIS A 110 14.88 2.31 -17.73
N ILE A 111 15.18 1.00 -17.74
CA ILE A 111 16.57 0.54 -17.56
C ILE A 111 17.46 0.96 -18.73
N GLN A 112 16.99 0.91 -19.98
CA GLN A 112 17.80 1.31 -21.14
C GLN A 112 18.08 2.82 -21.22
N SER A 113 17.28 3.66 -20.56
CA SER A 113 17.44 5.11 -20.59
C SER A 113 18.37 5.64 -19.49
N LEU A 114 18.72 4.80 -18.51
CA LEU A 114 19.60 5.19 -17.41
C LEU A 114 21.04 5.44 -17.88
N PRO A 115 21.62 6.64 -17.61
CA PRO A 115 22.99 6.96 -18.01
C PRO A 115 24.04 5.97 -17.50
N SER A 116 23.89 5.49 -16.26
CA SER A 116 24.79 4.52 -15.64
C SER A 116 24.81 3.17 -16.37
N VAL A 117 23.68 2.72 -16.89
CA VAL A 117 23.59 1.48 -17.67
C VAL A 117 24.20 1.71 -19.06
N ARG A 118 23.91 2.86 -19.67
CA ARG A 118 24.39 3.22 -21.01
C ARG A 118 25.89 3.50 -21.09
N SER A 119 26.49 4.00 -20.03
CA SER A 119 27.95 4.14 -19.93
C SER A 119 28.64 2.81 -19.65
N SER A 120 27.92 1.80 -19.17
CA SER A 120 28.49 0.51 -18.77
C SER A 120 28.63 -0.50 -19.91
N GLY A 121 28.11 -0.20 -21.10
CA GLY A 121 28.31 -1.07 -22.26
C GLY A 121 27.66 -0.55 -23.53
N THR A 122 28.22 -0.91 -24.68
CA THR A 122 27.75 -0.51 -26.01
C THR A 122 27.12 -1.66 -26.81
N ALA A 123 27.12 -2.88 -26.25
CA ALA A 123 26.63 -4.09 -26.93
C ALA A 123 25.12 -4.08 -27.19
N PHE A 124 24.37 -3.22 -26.50
CA PHE A 124 22.91 -3.14 -26.59
C PHE A 124 22.50 -1.81 -27.22
N SER A 125 21.93 -1.87 -28.42
CA SER A 125 21.36 -0.70 -29.10
C SER A 125 20.09 -0.21 -28.37
N THR A 126 19.75 1.06 -28.52
CA THR A 126 18.48 1.57 -27.97
C THR A 126 17.32 1.00 -28.76
N VAL A 127 16.33 0.42 -28.06
CA VAL A 127 15.09 -0.04 -28.67
C VAL A 127 14.09 1.10 -28.53
N VAL A 128 13.59 1.61 -29.66
CA VAL A 128 12.56 2.65 -29.66
C VAL A 128 11.22 2.00 -29.40
N ILE A 129 10.56 2.41 -28.32
CA ILE A 129 9.21 1.99 -27.96
C ILE A 129 8.28 3.16 -28.30
N ASP A 130 7.32 2.92 -29.18
CA ASP A 130 6.28 3.90 -29.49
C ASP A 130 5.33 3.96 -28.32
N ILE A 131 5.32 5.05 -27.57
CA ILE A 131 4.39 5.27 -26.45
C ILE A 131 3.27 6.22 -26.88
N GLU A 132 3.54 7.09 -27.86
CA GLU A 132 2.61 8.13 -28.29
C GLU A 132 1.37 7.55 -28.98
N ASN A 133 1.54 6.45 -29.73
CA ASN A 133 0.44 5.76 -30.39
C ASN A 133 -0.06 4.55 -29.58
N ALA A 134 0.26 4.46 -28.29
CA ALA A 134 -0.22 3.39 -27.45
C ALA A 134 -1.76 3.44 -27.33
N PRO A 135 -2.47 2.34 -27.62
CA PRO A 135 -3.93 2.32 -27.49
C PRO A 135 -4.31 2.55 -26.02
N ALA A 136 -5.41 3.28 -25.81
CA ALA A 136 -5.98 3.45 -24.48
C ALA A 136 -6.27 2.07 -23.88
N LEU A 137 -5.68 1.79 -22.71
CA LEU A 137 -5.86 0.51 -22.04
C LEU A 137 -7.34 0.32 -21.69
N GLU A 138 -8.02 -0.57 -22.42
CA GLU A 138 -9.37 -1.00 -22.06
C GLU A 138 -9.31 -1.77 -20.74
N ARG A 139 -9.66 -1.09 -19.65
CA ARG A 139 -9.87 -1.74 -18.36
C ARG A 139 -11.07 -2.66 -18.52
N LYS A 140 -10.83 -3.97 -18.71
CA LYS A 140 -11.88 -4.99 -18.53
C LYS A 140 -12.46 -4.82 -17.13
N ALA A 141 -13.64 -4.24 -17.04
CA ALA A 141 -14.35 -4.04 -15.80
C ALA A 141 -14.49 -5.41 -15.09
N GLU A 142 -14.06 -5.48 -13.83
CA GLU A 142 -14.43 -6.61 -12.99
C GLU A 142 -15.97 -6.69 -12.95
N PRO A 143 -16.58 -7.86 -13.18
CA PRO A 143 -18.03 -7.99 -13.15
C PRO A 143 -18.54 -7.56 -11.76
N PRO A 144 -19.57 -6.71 -11.68
CA PRO A 144 -20.02 -6.12 -10.43
C PRO A 144 -20.50 -7.21 -9.46
N LYS A 145 -19.89 -7.26 -8.27
CA LYS A 145 -20.42 -8.07 -7.15
C LYS A 145 -21.76 -7.47 -6.73
N LYS A 146 -22.84 -8.24 -6.89
CA LYS A 146 -24.21 -7.91 -6.47
C LYS A 146 -24.24 -7.47 -5.00
N GLU A 147 -24.54 -6.20 -4.77
CA GLU A 147 -24.91 -5.66 -3.46
C GLU A 147 -26.33 -6.13 -3.08
N LYS A 148 -26.49 -6.61 -1.85
CA LYS A 148 -27.79 -6.88 -1.23
C LYS A 148 -28.39 -5.56 -0.74
N LYS A 149 -29.52 -5.14 -1.33
CA LYS A 149 -30.36 -4.04 -0.86
C LYS A 149 -30.87 -4.31 0.57
N SER A 150 -30.65 -3.36 1.48
CA SER A 150 -31.42 -3.19 2.71
C SER A 150 -32.48 -2.11 2.51
N THR A 151 -33.70 -2.44 2.89
CA THR A 151 -34.93 -1.65 2.85
C THR A 151 -34.96 -0.50 3.86
N THR A 152 -35.52 0.64 3.47
CA THR A 152 -36.35 1.50 4.33
C THR A 152 -37.26 2.35 3.45
N ALA A 153 -38.51 2.50 3.89
CA ALA A 153 -39.62 3.10 3.17
C ALA A 153 -40.08 4.38 3.88
N THR A 154 -40.60 5.35 3.14
CA THR A 154 -41.84 6.14 3.42
C THR A 154 -42.17 7.08 2.22
N VAL A 155 -43.16 6.76 1.34
CA VAL A 155 -44.58 7.23 1.15
C VAL A 155 -44.78 8.65 0.52
N PRO A 156 -45.90 8.98 -0.16
CA PRO A 156 -46.23 8.72 -1.58
C PRO A 156 -46.65 9.97 -2.40
N GLU A 157 -46.72 9.90 -3.75
CA GLU A 157 -47.79 10.59 -4.51
C GLU A 157 -48.01 10.01 -5.92
N ASN A 158 -49.21 9.46 -6.11
CA ASN A 158 -50.07 9.33 -7.30
C ASN A 158 -49.49 9.32 -8.74
N ALA A 159 -49.75 8.24 -9.50
CA ALA A 159 -50.80 8.18 -10.53
C ALA A 159 -50.64 6.99 -11.51
N ALA A 160 -51.74 6.23 -11.63
CA ALA A 160 -52.26 5.49 -12.79
C ALA A 160 -51.42 4.40 -13.52
N ALA A 161 -51.95 3.17 -13.42
CA ALA A 161 -51.71 1.96 -14.23
C ALA A 161 -52.30 2.12 -15.67
N PRO A 162 -52.22 1.15 -16.63
CA PRO A 162 -52.16 -0.29 -16.38
C PRO A 162 -51.41 -1.23 -17.37
N ALA A 163 -51.32 -2.49 -16.91
CA ALA A 163 -51.43 -3.76 -17.65
C ALA A 163 -50.26 -4.24 -18.55
N LEU A 164 -49.60 -5.33 -18.15
CA LEU A 164 -49.93 -6.72 -18.52
C LEU A 164 -48.85 -7.69 -18.01
N ALA A 165 -49.29 -8.69 -17.26
CA ALA A 165 -48.49 -9.78 -16.75
C ALA A 165 -48.47 -10.96 -17.75
N SER A 166 -47.33 -11.62 -17.87
CA SER A 166 -47.28 -13.06 -18.15
C SER A 166 -46.30 -13.70 -17.16
N ASP A 167 -46.87 -14.61 -16.38
CA ASP A 167 -46.23 -15.35 -15.30
C ASP A 167 -45.62 -16.64 -15.86
N ALA A 168 -44.43 -17.00 -15.40
CA ALA A 168 -43.83 -18.31 -15.60
C ALA A 168 -43.04 -18.66 -14.33
N SER A 169 -43.57 -19.59 -13.54
CA SER A 169 -42.85 -20.23 -12.45
C SER A 169 -43.27 -21.69 -12.34
N ALA A 170 -42.29 -22.60 -12.37
CA ALA A 170 -42.30 -23.82 -11.58
C ALA A 170 -40.90 -24.47 -11.59
N ALA A 171 -40.28 -24.54 -10.39
CA ALA A 171 -39.69 -25.75 -9.79
C ALA A 171 -38.46 -25.42 -8.90
N PRO A 172 -38.48 -25.81 -7.61
CA PRO A 172 -37.28 -25.96 -6.79
C PRO A 172 -37.12 -27.42 -6.31
N THR A 173 -35.88 -27.90 -6.22
CA THR A 173 -35.57 -29.06 -5.35
C THR A 173 -34.15 -29.04 -4.79
N GLN A 174 -34.13 -29.34 -3.49
CA GLN A 174 -33.03 -29.41 -2.53
C GLN A 174 -32.19 -30.70 -2.66
N LYS A 175 -30.95 -30.68 -2.10
CA LYS A 175 -30.42 -31.53 -0.97
C LYS A 175 -28.90 -31.78 -1.11
N ALA A 176 -28.10 -31.45 -0.08
CA ALA A 176 -27.44 -32.35 0.91
C ALA A 176 -26.13 -33.02 0.36
N GLN A 177 -25.04 -33.31 1.07
CA GLN A 177 -24.72 -33.54 2.49
C GLN A 177 -23.19 -33.81 2.67
N LYS A 178 -22.67 -33.71 3.92
CA LYS A 178 -21.53 -34.45 4.57
C LYS A 178 -20.07 -34.10 4.17
N THR A 179 -19.01 -34.15 5.01
CA THR A 179 -18.61 -35.08 6.12
C THR A 179 -17.49 -34.50 7.04
N GLU A 180 -17.54 -34.81 8.35
CA GLU A 180 -16.54 -35.35 9.34
C GLU A 180 -15.02 -35.00 9.26
N LYS A 181 -14.31 -34.47 10.29
CA LYS A 181 -13.90 -34.91 11.67
C LYS A 181 -12.42 -35.42 11.74
N LYS A 182 -11.52 -34.76 12.50
CA LYS A 182 -10.45 -35.43 13.30
C LYS A 182 -9.74 -34.53 14.34
N GLU A 183 -9.82 -34.94 15.60
CA GLU A 183 -9.00 -34.50 16.76
C GLU A 183 -7.62 -35.18 16.78
N LYS A 184 -6.61 -34.54 17.42
CA LYS A 184 -5.48 -35.26 18.05
C LYS A 184 -4.99 -34.55 19.32
N LYS A 185 -4.73 -35.38 20.34
CA LYS A 185 -4.42 -35.12 21.76
C LYS A 185 -3.07 -34.44 22.04
N LYS A 186 -3.09 -33.66 23.13
CA LYS A 186 -2.02 -33.06 23.95
C LYS A 186 -1.20 -34.10 24.75
N LYS A 187 0.08 -33.82 24.99
CA LYS A 187 0.86 -34.21 26.19
C LYS A 187 1.96 -33.16 26.46
N GLU A 188 1.92 -32.58 27.66
CA GLU A 188 3.00 -31.86 28.36
C GLU A 188 4.11 -32.84 28.77
N GLY A 189 5.37 -32.49 29.11
CA GLY A 189 6.09 -31.21 29.24
C GLY A 189 7.48 -31.48 29.83
N SER A 190 8.41 -30.51 29.75
CA SER A 190 9.38 -30.14 30.81
C SER A 190 10.35 -29.04 30.30
N ALA A 191 10.58 -28.07 31.20
CA ALA A 191 11.46 -26.90 31.11
C ALA A 191 12.96 -27.31 31.02
N GLU A 192 13.93 -26.48 30.58
CA GLU A 192 14.32 -25.20 31.18
C GLU A 192 15.34 -24.40 30.32
N GLN A 193 15.22 -23.06 30.40
CA GLN A 193 16.24 -21.99 30.25
C GLN A 193 17.07 -21.76 28.96
N SER A 194 16.82 -20.62 28.28
CA SER A 194 17.74 -19.45 28.25
C SER A 194 17.35 -18.39 27.19
N GLY A 195 17.51 -17.11 27.54
CA GLY A 195 17.71 -16.01 26.56
C GLY A 195 16.49 -15.21 26.11
N LYS A 196 15.99 -14.29 26.95
CA LYS A 196 15.02 -13.24 26.56
C LYS A 196 15.61 -12.35 25.45
N LYS A 197 15.12 -12.53 24.22
CA LYS A 197 15.05 -11.50 23.17
C LYS A 197 13.56 -11.30 22.91
N ALA A 198 13.01 -10.16 23.29
CA ALA A 198 11.58 -9.87 23.18
C ALA A 198 11.20 -9.80 21.69
N ALA A 199 10.70 -10.91 21.16
CA ALA A 199 10.05 -10.99 19.88
C ALA A 199 8.55 -10.67 20.07
N ASN A 200 8.04 -9.78 19.22
CA ASN A 200 6.62 -9.47 19.05
C ASN A 200 5.79 -10.75 18.92
N ALA A 201 5.04 -11.07 19.98
CA ALA A 201 3.89 -11.96 19.86
C ALA A 201 2.67 -11.12 19.45
N PRO A 202 1.83 -11.58 18.51
CA PRO A 202 0.59 -10.88 18.17
C PRO A 202 -0.32 -10.85 19.40
N ALA A 203 -0.67 -9.65 19.84
CA ALA A 203 -1.68 -9.46 20.88
C ALA A 203 -3.00 -10.11 20.41
N VAL A 204 -3.51 -11.02 21.23
CA VAL A 204 -4.71 -11.81 20.95
C VAL A 204 -5.93 -10.90 21.09
N ASP A 205 -6.78 -10.91 20.07
CA ASP A 205 -7.88 -9.98 19.83
C ASP A 205 -9.22 -10.57 20.32
N ASP A 206 -9.53 -10.41 21.61
CA ASP A 206 -10.79 -10.87 22.26
C ASP A 206 -11.49 -9.79 23.13
N GLY A 207 -11.06 -8.52 23.07
CA GLY A 207 -11.64 -7.42 23.86
C GLY A 207 -12.67 -6.55 23.11
N GLU A 208 -13.42 -5.73 23.85
CA GLU A 208 -14.25 -4.66 23.28
C GLU A 208 -13.38 -3.64 22.50
N PRO A 209 -13.91 -2.98 21.45
CA PRO A 209 -13.19 -1.95 20.73
C PRO A 209 -12.74 -0.82 21.67
N VAL A 210 -11.43 -0.64 21.81
CA VAL A 210 -10.83 0.46 22.58
C VAL A 210 -9.91 1.28 21.67
N PRO A 211 -9.81 2.61 21.88
CA PRO A 211 -9.05 3.48 20.99
C PRO A 211 -7.55 3.13 20.93
N SER A 212 -6.97 2.58 22.00
CA SER A 212 -5.57 2.15 22.05
C SER A 212 -5.24 1.00 21.09
N MET A 213 -6.23 0.31 20.53
CA MET A 213 -6.02 -0.68 19.47
C MET A 213 -5.61 -0.06 18.14
N ILE A 214 -5.89 1.24 17.92
CA ILE A 214 -5.59 1.96 16.69
C ILE A 214 -4.13 2.45 16.73
N ASP A 215 -3.35 2.14 15.69
CA ASP A 215 -1.97 2.57 15.57
C ASP A 215 -1.93 3.97 14.91
N LEU A 216 -1.74 5.00 15.74
CA LEU A 216 -1.58 6.37 15.30
C LEU A 216 -0.09 6.75 15.37
N ARG A 217 0.43 7.33 14.29
CA ARG A 217 1.83 7.77 14.21
C ARG A 217 1.97 9.10 13.53
N ILE A 218 3.06 9.79 13.84
CA ILE A 218 3.47 10.99 13.12
C ILE A 218 4.05 10.60 11.76
N GLY A 219 3.51 11.16 10.70
CA GLY A 219 3.99 10.99 9.33
C GLY A 219 4.52 12.30 8.76
N LYS A 220 5.54 12.24 7.90
CA LYS A 220 5.98 13.36 7.06
C LYS A 220 5.67 13.09 5.60
N ILE A 221 4.98 14.01 4.92
CA ILE A 221 4.79 13.92 3.48
C ILE A 221 6.12 14.25 2.79
N VAL A 222 6.76 13.25 2.18
CA VAL A 222 8.02 13.41 1.45
C VAL A 222 7.80 13.70 -0.04
N ASP A 223 6.71 13.18 -0.59
CA ASP A 223 6.28 13.47 -1.95
C ASP A 223 4.75 13.44 -2.06
N ILE A 224 4.21 14.19 -3.00
CA ILE A 224 2.78 14.29 -3.23
C ILE A 224 2.51 14.62 -4.69
N MET A 225 1.52 13.94 -5.29
CA MET A 225 1.04 14.21 -6.64
C MET A 225 -0.48 14.04 -6.69
N LYS A 226 -1.14 14.68 -7.66
CA LYS A 226 -2.55 14.38 -7.96
C LYS A 226 -2.66 12.96 -8.50
N HIS A 227 -3.73 12.26 -8.11
CA HIS A 227 -3.98 10.92 -8.60
C HIS A 227 -4.27 10.96 -10.11
N PRO A 228 -3.62 10.12 -10.94
CA PRO A 228 -3.72 10.21 -12.39
C PRO A 228 -5.14 9.93 -12.92
N ASP A 229 -5.87 9.05 -12.23
CA ASP A 229 -7.24 8.65 -12.62
C ASP A 229 -8.34 9.21 -11.71
N ALA A 230 -8.04 10.19 -10.84
CA ALA A 230 -9.03 10.71 -9.89
C ALA A 230 -8.75 12.16 -9.45
N ASP A 231 -9.58 13.09 -9.92
CA ASP A 231 -9.39 14.53 -9.70
C ASP A 231 -9.49 14.96 -8.23
N SER A 232 -10.19 14.19 -7.40
CA SER A 232 -10.39 14.49 -5.97
C SER A 232 -9.34 13.86 -5.06
N LEU A 233 -8.42 13.05 -5.59
CA LEU A 233 -7.46 12.29 -4.79
C LEU A 233 -6.02 12.76 -4.99
N TYR A 234 -5.27 12.80 -3.90
CA TYR A 234 -3.82 12.85 -3.92
C TYR A 234 -3.24 11.46 -3.72
N VAL A 235 -2.03 11.26 -4.22
CA VAL A 235 -1.16 10.13 -3.90
C VAL A 235 0.05 10.72 -3.17
N GLU A 236 0.16 10.42 -1.88
CA GLU A 236 1.25 10.86 -1.03
C GLU A 236 2.24 9.73 -0.74
N GLN A 237 3.52 10.07 -0.66
CA GLN A 237 4.53 9.25 0.00
C GLN A 237 4.73 9.82 1.40
N ILE A 238 4.35 9.06 2.43
CA ILE A 238 4.38 9.51 3.83
C ILE A 238 5.37 8.65 4.62
N ASP A 239 6.42 9.29 5.12
CA ASP A 239 7.42 8.68 5.98
C ASP A 239 6.92 8.61 7.43
N PHE A 240 6.79 7.39 7.96
CA PHE A 240 6.47 7.09 9.35
C PHE A 240 7.70 6.53 10.10
N ALA A 241 8.91 6.82 9.62
CA ALA A 241 10.20 6.28 10.10
C ALA A 241 10.22 4.74 10.19
N GLU A 242 9.64 4.09 9.19
CA GLU A 242 9.65 2.63 9.09
C GLU A 242 10.84 2.15 8.28
N GLU A 243 11.41 1.00 8.63
CA GLU A 243 12.55 0.41 7.91
C GLU A 243 12.23 0.11 6.44
N THR A 244 10.95 -0.08 6.10
CA THR A 244 10.46 -0.31 4.74
C THR A 244 10.38 0.97 3.89
N GLY A 245 10.67 2.14 4.47
CA GLY A 245 10.56 3.44 3.83
C GLY A 245 9.13 4.03 3.87
N PRO A 246 8.90 5.13 3.14
CA PRO A 246 7.61 5.82 3.10
C PRO A 246 6.48 4.93 2.58
N ARG A 247 5.28 5.15 3.11
CA ARG A 247 4.05 4.48 2.65
C ARG A 247 3.38 5.29 1.55
N THR A 248 2.90 4.61 0.52
CA THR A 248 1.91 5.19 -0.40
C THR A 248 0.58 5.36 0.33
N VAL A 249 0.09 6.59 0.36
CA VAL A 249 -1.20 6.97 0.93
C VAL A 249 -2.02 7.65 -0.15
N VAL A 250 -3.33 7.41 -0.14
CA VAL A 250 -4.26 8.05 -1.06
C VAL A 250 -5.30 8.79 -0.23
N SER A 251 -5.36 10.11 -0.38
CA SER A 251 -6.26 10.97 0.38
C SER A 251 -7.20 11.77 -0.52
N GLY A 252 -8.40 12.05 -0.03
CA GLY A 252 -9.40 12.85 -0.75
C GLY A 252 -9.29 14.35 -0.51
N LEU A 253 -8.07 14.90 -0.51
CA LEU A 253 -7.79 16.26 -0.04
C LEU A 253 -7.64 17.32 -1.14
N VAL A 254 -7.70 16.94 -2.43
CA VAL A 254 -7.44 17.87 -3.57
C VAL A 254 -8.33 19.10 -3.55
N ASN A 255 -9.60 18.93 -3.17
CA ASN A 255 -10.58 20.03 -3.16
C ASN A 255 -10.52 20.89 -1.89
N TYR A 256 -9.66 20.54 -0.93
CA TYR A 256 -9.67 21.14 0.41
C TYR A 256 -8.32 21.75 0.80
N ILE A 257 -7.22 21.07 0.49
CA ILE A 257 -5.88 21.49 0.89
C ILE A 257 -4.98 21.51 -0.35
N PRO A 258 -4.44 22.67 -0.75
CA PRO A 258 -3.56 22.74 -1.91
C PRO A 258 -2.23 22.02 -1.64
N ILE A 259 -1.62 21.53 -2.72
CA ILE A 259 -0.45 20.63 -2.67
C ILE A 259 0.76 21.29 -1.97
N GLU A 260 0.91 22.60 -2.11
CA GLU A 260 1.96 23.42 -1.48
C GLU A 260 1.81 23.49 0.04
N GLN A 261 0.59 23.32 0.54
CA GLN A 261 0.32 23.27 1.98
C GLN A 261 0.45 21.86 2.55
N MET A 262 0.60 20.84 1.70
CA MET A 262 0.74 19.43 2.09
C MET A 262 2.21 18.98 2.09
N ARG A 263 3.00 19.40 1.09
CA ARG A 263 4.39 18.97 0.95
C ARG A 263 5.23 19.31 2.19
N ASP A 264 6.05 18.37 2.62
CA ASP A 264 6.94 18.46 3.79
C ASP A 264 6.22 18.68 5.14
N LYS A 265 4.89 18.58 5.20
CA LYS A 265 4.15 18.70 6.46
C LYS A 265 4.21 17.43 7.28
N LEU A 266 4.22 17.63 8.60
CA LEU A 266 3.94 16.60 9.58
C LEU A 266 2.43 16.49 9.80
N LEU A 267 1.95 15.26 9.95
CA LEU A 267 0.55 14.91 10.16
C LEU A 267 0.42 13.69 11.07
N VAL A 268 -0.81 13.41 11.50
CA VAL A 268 -1.16 12.16 12.18
C VAL A 268 -1.72 11.17 11.16
N GLY A 269 -1.15 9.97 11.10
CA GLY A 269 -1.63 8.89 10.23
C GLY A 269 -2.12 7.68 11.04
N VAL A 270 -3.09 6.97 10.48
CA VAL A 270 -3.57 5.67 10.97
C VAL A 270 -2.87 4.55 10.21
N CYS A 271 -2.02 3.77 10.90
CA CYS A 271 -1.03 2.89 10.28
C CYS A 271 -1.37 1.40 10.33
N ASN A 272 -2.40 0.97 11.08
CA ASN A 272 -2.76 -0.44 11.20
C ASN A 272 -4.11 -0.80 10.54
N LEU A 273 -4.65 0.07 9.69
CA LEU A 273 -5.79 -0.28 8.84
C LEU A 273 -5.38 -1.29 7.76
N LYS A 274 -6.31 -2.14 7.34
CA LYS A 274 -6.09 -2.98 6.18
C LYS A 274 -5.91 -2.08 4.94
N PRO A 275 -4.86 -2.30 4.12
CA PRO A 275 -4.66 -1.50 2.92
C PRO A 275 -5.89 -1.48 2.01
N ALA A 276 -6.24 -0.29 1.53
CA ALA A 276 -7.40 -0.06 0.67
C ALA A 276 -6.95 0.25 -0.76
N ASN A 277 -7.65 -0.30 -1.76
CA ASN A 277 -7.41 0.08 -3.15
C ASN A 277 -8.35 1.23 -3.52
N MET A 278 -7.77 2.37 -3.92
CA MET A 278 -8.48 3.57 -4.30
C MET A 278 -8.08 3.90 -5.74
N ARG A 279 -9.02 3.65 -6.67
CA ARG A 279 -8.85 3.96 -8.10
C ARG A 279 -7.60 3.33 -8.73
N GLY A 280 -7.19 2.15 -8.26
CA GLY A 280 -6.05 1.40 -8.80
C GLY A 280 -4.78 1.55 -7.98
N VAL A 281 -4.70 2.56 -7.09
CA VAL A 281 -3.57 2.77 -6.19
C VAL A 281 -3.90 2.22 -4.81
N LYS A 282 -2.96 1.45 -4.24
CA LYS A 282 -3.12 0.86 -2.92
C LYS A 282 -2.62 1.84 -1.85
N SER A 283 -3.53 2.29 -0.98
CA SER A 283 -3.24 3.11 0.19
C SER A 283 -2.91 2.22 1.39
N PHE A 284 -1.79 2.50 2.06
CA PHE A 284 -1.27 1.73 3.20
C PHE A 284 -1.40 2.43 4.55
N ALA A 285 -2.00 3.62 4.57
CA ALA A 285 -2.37 4.34 5.78
C ALA A 285 -3.55 5.27 5.47
N MET A 286 -4.04 5.97 6.49
CA MET A 286 -5.03 7.03 6.33
C MET A 286 -4.52 8.29 7.03
N VAL A 287 -4.62 9.44 6.37
CA VAL A 287 -4.29 10.74 6.98
C VAL A 287 -5.46 11.18 7.86
N LEU A 288 -5.20 11.44 9.15
CA LEU A 288 -6.22 11.94 10.06
C LEU A 288 -6.41 13.45 9.85
N CYS A 289 -7.61 13.84 9.46
CA CYS A 289 -7.98 15.23 9.20
C CYS A 289 -9.12 15.68 10.12
N ALA A 290 -9.19 16.98 10.40
CA ALA A 290 -10.32 17.61 11.04
C ALA A 290 -11.29 18.14 9.97
N THR A 291 -12.54 17.67 10.00
CA THR A 291 -13.63 18.17 9.16
C THR A 291 -14.50 19.11 9.99
N SER A 292 -14.81 20.30 9.46
CA SER A 292 -15.64 21.30 10.15
C SER A 292 -16.98 20.72 10.63
N LYS A 293 -17.55 21.34 11.67
CA LYS A 293 -18.91 21.02 12.17
C LYS A 293 -19.99 21.19 11.10
N ASP A 294 -19.76 22.12 10.17
CA ASP A 294 -20.66 22.38 9.03
C ASP A 294 -20.46 21.35 7.89
N GLY A 295 -19.68 20.30 8.14
CA GLY A 295 -19.34 19.26 7.18
C GLY A 295 -18.20 19.67 6.26
N LYS A 296 -18.07 18.94 5.14
CA LYS A 296 -16.96 19.14 4.19
C LYS A 296 -17.00 20.50 3.49
N GLU A 297 -18.19 21.09 3.34
CA GLU A 297 -18.35 22.44 2.78
C GLU A 297 -17.74 23.52 3.71
N GLY A 298 -17.69 23.25 5.02
CA GLY A 298 -17.00 24.10 6.00
C GLY A 298 -15.48 23.94 6.00
N GLY A 299 -14.94 23.03 5.20
CA GLY A 299 -13.51 22.80 5.02
C GLY A 299 -12.96 21.58 5.78
N ILE A 300 -11.75 21.19 5.38
CA ILE A 300 -10.97 20.09 5.98
C ILE A 300 -9.54 20.60 6.20
N GLU A 301 -8.98 20.30 7.37
CA GLU A 301 -7.60 20.64 7.71
C GLU A 301 -6.85 19.46 8.30
N LEU A 302 -5.52 19.41 8.12
CA LEU A 302 -4.69 18.36 8.71
C LEU A 302 -4.63 18.51 10.23
N VAL A 303 -4.71 17.38 10.94
CA VAL A 303 -4.34 17.35 12.36
C VAL A 303 -2.83 17.53 12.47
N ARG A 304 -2.41 18.63 13.10
CA ARG A 304 -1.01 19.01 13.27
C ARG A 304 -0.42 18.38 14.53
N PRO A 305 0.71 17.69 14.42
CA PRO A 305 1.48 17.23 15.57
C PRO A 305 2.02 18.40 16.41
N PRO A 306 2.37 18.19 17.69
CA PRO A 306 3.05 19.20 18.49
C PRO A 306 4.44 19.53 17.92
N GLU A 307 4.96 20.69 18.29
CA GLU A 307 6.31 21.10 17.93
C GLU A 307 7.35 20.12 18.50
N GLY A 308 8.38 19.77 17.70
CA GLY A 308 9.41 18.80 18.09
C GLY A 308 9.09 17.35 17.78
N ALA A 309 7.84 17.03 17.42
CA ALA A 309 7.47 15.68 16.97
C ALA A 309 8.23 15.26 15.71
N LYS A 310 8.58 13.98 15.62
CA LYS A 310 9.36 13.40 14.52
C LYS A 310 8.57 12.30 13.80
N PRO A 311 8.86 12.04 12.52
CA PRO A 311 8.31 10.89 11.81
C PRO A 311 8.48 9.60 12.63
N GLY A 312 7.41 8.82 12.70
CA GLY A 312 7.33 7.56 13.45
C GLY A 312 7.06 7.69 14.95
N ASP A 313 7.03 8.90 15.51
CA ASP A 313 6.62 9.07 16.90
C ASP A 313 5.21 8.51 17.12
N ARG A 314 5.05 7.76 18.21
CA ARG A 314 3.78 7.17 18.60
C ARG A 314 2.83 8.27 19.07
N VAL A 315 1.63 8.25 18.51
CA VAL A 315 0.49 9.07 18.95
C VAL A 315 -0.44 8.17 19.76
N TYR A 316 -0.91 8.67 20.90
CA TYR A 316 -1.74 7.90 21.82
C TYR A 316 -2.77 8.81 22.49
N PHE A 317 -3.74 8.17 23.12
CA PHE A 317 -4.80 8.86 23.88
C PHE A 317 -4.34 9.04 25.33
N GLU A 318 -4.56 10.21 25.90
CA GLU A 318 -4.25 10.51 27.29
C GLU A 318 -5.03 9.62 28.26
N GLY A 319 -4.38 9.13 29.31
CA GLY A 319 -5.01 8.28 30.34
C GLY A 319 -4.26 6.97 30.56
N ALA A 320 -4.23 6.51 31.82
CA ALA A 320 -3.46 5.35 32.26
C ALA A 320 -3.73 4.08 31.44
N ASP A 321 -4.97 3.89 30.99
CA ASP A 321 -5.40 2.71 30.24
C ASP A 321 -4.93 2.70 28.78
N PHE A 322 -4.50 3.85 28.24
CA PHE A 322 -4.19 4.02 26.81
C PHE A 322 -2.73 4.36 26.54
N GLU A 323 -2.08 5.09 27.45
CA GLU A 323 -0.69 5.52 27.27
C GLU A 323 0.29 4.35 27.17
N SER A 324 0.15 3.34 28.02
CA SER A 324 1.02 2.15 28.01
C SER A 324 0.55 1.04 27.07
N ALA A 325 -0.68 1.12 26.56
CA ALA A 325 -1.25 0.07 25.72
C ALA A 325 -0.58 0.00 24.34
N GLN A 326 -0.34 -1.19 23.81
CA GLN A 326 0.20 -1.33 22.46
C GLN A 326 -0.94 -1.49 21.44
N PRO A 327 -0.85 -0.81 20.28
CA PRO A 327 -1.85 -0.98 19.23
C PRO A 327 -1.78 -2.38 18.63
N LEU A 328 -2.88 -2.78 17.98
CA LEU A 328 -2.90 -4.05 17.24
C LEU A 328 -2.01 -3.94 16.01
N SER A 329 -1.37 -5.05 15.62
CA SER A 329 -0.52 -5.08 14.42
C SER A 329 -1.30 -4.76 13.14
N GLN A 330 -2.57 -5.17 13.06
CA GLN A 330 -3.50 -4.80 11.99
C GLN A 330 -4.94 -4.94 12.48
N LEU A 331 -5.78 -3.93 12.23
CA LEU A 331 -7.20 -3.96 12.54
C LEU A 331 -7.93 -4.95 11.64
N ASN A 332 -8.86 -5.71 12.22
CA ASN A 332 -9.74 -6.61 11.49
C ASN A 332 -10.99 -5.84 11.00
N PRO A 333 -11.21 -5.68 9.68
CA PRO A 333 -12.37 -4.93 9.17
C PRO A 333 -13.72 -5.51 9.60
N LYS A 334 -13.79 -6.79 9.96
CA LYS A 334 -15.03 -7.42 10.44
C LYS A 334 -15.43 -6.94 11.84
N LYS A 335 -14.46 -6.51 12.65
CA LYS A 335 -14.69 -6.01 14.00
C LYS A 335 -15.06 -4.52 14.02
N LYS A 336 -14.88 -3.80 12.91
CA LYS A 336 -15.23 -2.38 12.76
C LYS A 336 -14.70 -1.48 13.90
N ILE A 337 -13.51 -1.79 14.42
CA ILE A 337 -12.95 -1.13 15.61
C ILE A 337 -12.82 0.38 15.36
N PHE A 338 -12.25 0.77 14.22
CA PHE A 338 -12.09 2.19 13.90
C PHE A 338 -13.45 2.87 13.78
N GLU A 339 -14.42 2.26 13.10
CA GLU A 339 -15.77 2.81 12.90
C GLU A 339 -16.58 2.90 14.20
N THR A 340 -16.29 2.05 15.19
CA THR A 340 -16.89 2.16 16.53
C THR A 340 -16.28 3.30 17.35
N ILE A 341 -14.99 3.56 17.19
CA ILE A 341 -14.24 4.56 17.97
C ILE A 341 -14.30 5.97 17.35
N GLN A 342 -14.28 6.06 16.02
CA GLN A 342 -14.21 7.31 15.25
C GLN A 342 -15.31 8.34 15.57
N PRO A 343 -16.57 7.97 15.90
CA PRO A 343 -17.57 8.94 16.33
C PRO A 343 -17.19 9.74 17.58
N GLY A 344 -16.26 9.23 18.40
CA GLY A 344 -15.71 9.96 19.54
C GLY A 344 -14.55 10.90 19.18
N PHE A 345 -13.98 10.81 17.97
CA PHE A 345 -12.87 11.68 17.59
C PHE A 345 -13.36 13.09 17.26
N THR A 346 -12.84 14.07 17.99
CA THR A 346 -13.22 15.47 17.85
C THR A 346 -12.08 16.43 18.20
N THR A 347 -12.32 17.73 18.05
CA THR A 347 -11.45 18.80 18.55
C THR A 347 -12.11 19.51 19.72
N LEU A 348 -11.35 19.88 20.73
CA LEU A 348 -11.86 20.61 21.89
C LEU A 348 -12.00 22.12 21.58
N GLU A 349 -12.52 22.89 22.53
CA GLU A 349 -12.58 24.36 22.45
C GLU A 349 -11.20 25.00 22.28
N THR A 350 -10.16 24.32 22.77
CA THR A 350 -8.74 24.67 22.63
C THR A 350 -8.16 24.31 21.25
N ARG A 351 -8.95 23.69 20.36
CA ARG A 351 -8.55 23.05 19.08
C ARG A 351 -7.68 21.80 19.22
N GLU A 352 -7.49 21.31 20.45
CA GLU A 352 -6.79 20.06 20.71
C GLU A 352 -7.59 18.87 20.18
N ALA A 353 -6.95 17.99 19.41
CA ALA A 353 -7.53 16.74 18.98
C ALA A 353 -7.73 15.81 20.17
N ALA A 354 -8.89 15.17 20.27
CA ALA A 354 -9.26 14.33 21.38
C ALA A 354 -10.20 13.20 20.94
N TRP A 355 -10.27 12.15 21.74
CA TRP A 355 -11.34 11.18 21.73
C TRP A 355 -12.21 11.37 22.97
N VAL A 356 -13.50 11.60 22.76
CA VAL A 356 -14.50 11.62 23.81
C VAL A 356 -15.19 10.27 23.83
N ASN A 357 -15.06 9.55 24.94
CA ASN A 357 -15.70 8.25 25.09
C ASN A 357 -17.24 8.44 25.06
N PRO A 358 -17.96 7.83 24.10
CA PRO A 358 -19.40 8.04 23.98
C PRO A 358 -20.20 7.59 25.20
N ALA A 359 -19.72 6.58 25.93
CA ALA A 359 -20.39 5.97 27.09
C ALA A 359 -20.11 6.72 28.39
N THR A 360 -18.85 7.05 28.67
CA THR A 360 -18.43 7.68 29.94
C THR A 360 -18.34 9.21 29.87
N LYS A 361 -18.37 9.79 28.66
CA LYS A 361 -18.09 11.22 28.38
C LYS A 361 -16.70 11.69 28.84
N SER A 362 -15.79 10.77 29.15
CA SER A 362 -14.40 11.11 29.46
C SER A 362 -13.67 11.61 28.22
N VAL A 363 -12.85 12.63 28.40
CA VAL A 363 -12.08 13.27 27.33
C VAL A 363 -10.64 12.78 27.41
N HIS A 364 -10.12 12.29 26.28
CA HIS A 364 -8.77 11.79 26.15
C HIS A 364 -8.07 12.51 25.00
N LYS A 365 -7.10 13.37 25.31
CA LYS A 365 -6.38 14.13 24.27
C LYS A 365 -5.52 13.20 23.42
N ILE A 366 -5.46 13.46 22.12
CA ILE A 366 -4.58 12.77 21.17
C ILE A 366 -3.22 13.47 21.21
N ARG A 367 -2.20 12.78 21.71
CA ARG A 367 -0.92 13.38 22.06
C ARG A 367 0.28 12.50 21.71
N THR A 368 1.45 13.12 21.66
CA THR A 368 2.75 12.45 21.66
C THR A 368 3.45 12.72 23.00
N LYS A 369 4.68 12.21 23.14
CA LYS A 369 5.59 12.58 24.23
C LYS A 369 5.91 14.08 24.28
N ASP A 370 5.84 14.77 23.13
CA ASP A 370 6.25 16.17 22.96
C ASP A 370 5.08 17.16 23.12
N GLY A 371 3.83 16.69 23.13
CA GLY A 371 2.66 17.55 23.32
C GLY A 371 1.38 17.01 22.70
N VAL A 372 0.36 17.86 22.61
CA VAL A 372 -0.98 17.52 22.11
C VAL A 372 -1.09 17.85 20.63
N CYS A 373 -1.75 16.99 19.84
CA CYS A 373 -2.04 17.26 18.44
C CYS A 373 -3.20 18.26 18.33
N ILE A 374 -3.16 19.17 17.36
CA ILE A 374 -4.15 20.24 17.24
C ILE A 374 -4.68 20.36 15.82
N ALA A 375 -5.93 20.81 15.69
CA ALA A 375 -6.45 21.31 14.43
C ALA A 375 -6.11 22.81 14.31
N PRO A 376 -5.66 23.32 13.15
CA PRO A 376 -5.27 24.73 13.00
C PRO A 376 -6.37 25.73 13.40
N THR A 377 -7.61 25.49 13.00
CA THR A 377 -8.70 26.46 13.13
C THR A 377 -10.01 25.89 13.68
N PHE A 378 -10.26 24.59 13.51
CA PHE A 378 -11.56 24.02 13.83
C PHE A 378 -11.72 23.63 15.29
N VAL A 379 -12.90 23.94 15.82
CA VAL A 379 -13.35 23.62 17.18
C VAL A 379 -14.57 22.71 17.10
N GLY A 380 -14.51 21.57 17.79
CA GLY A 380 -15.50 20.48 17.72
C GLY A 380 -15.72 19.91 16.31
N ALA A 381 -14.73 20.05 15.43
CA ALA A 381 -14.64 19.28 14.20
C ALA A 381 -14.69 17.77 14.47
N SER A 382 -15.19 17.00 13.51
CA SER A 382 -15.04 15.54 13.52
C SER A 382 -13.68 15.17 12.94
N LEU A 383 -12.98 14.21 13.55
CA LEU A 383 -11.74 13.69 12.96
C LEU A 383 -12.00 12.40 12.18
N SER A 384 -11.43 12.33 10.98
CA SER A 384 -11.60 11.20 10.06
C SER A 384 -10.37 10.98 9.22
#